data_AF-A0A176RVL8-F1
#
_entry.id   AF-A0A176RVL8-F1
#
_cell.length_a   1.000
_cell.length_b   1.000
_cell.length_c   1.000
_cell.angle_alpha   90.00
_cell.angle_beta   90.00
_cell.angle_gamma   90.00
#
_symmetry.space_group_name_H-M   'P 1'
#
loop_
_entity.id
_entity.type
_entity.pdbx_description
1 polymer ?
#
loop_
_entity_poly.entity_id
_entity_poly.type
_entity_poly.pdbx_seq_one_letter_code
_entity_poly.pdbx_strand_id
1 'polypeptide(L)'
;MQKQQQTPKTTYLSDYQPTDYRVDSIDLHFDLHETKTIVKSKLSIQKLGNSPHTPPLKLNGEELLLKSVSLNGKQLSSTQYALSDESLTIPDV
;
A
#
# COMPACT_ATOMS: atom_id res chain seq x y z
N MET A 1 13.02 -12.52 15.35
CA MET A 1 13.03 -11.34 14.45
C MET A 1 12.99 -10.11 15.35
N GLN A 2 13.98 -9.22 15.25
CA GLN A 2 14.12 -8.08 16.16
C GLN A 2 13.17 -6.95 15.70
N LYS A 3 12.20 -6.57 16.54
CA LYS A 3 11.40 -5.35 16.35
C LYS A 3 12.34 -4.14 16.46
N GLN A 4 12.57 -3.42 15.37
CA GLN A 4 13.22 -2.11 15.46
C GLN A 4 12.23 -1.15 16.14
N GLN A 5 12.63 -0.58 17.28
CA GLN A 5 11.86 0.47 17.96
C GLN A 5 11.88 1.70 17.07
N GLN A 6 10.76 1.98 16.39
CA GLN A 6 10.60 3.20 15.62
C GLN A 6 10.30 4.35 16.59
N THR A 7 11.22 5.30 16.68
CA THR A 7 10.91 6.59 17.30
C THR A 7 9.94 7.34 16.39
N PRO A 8 8.82 7.87 16.90
CA PRO A 8 7.88 8.61 16.07
C PRO A 8 8.60 9.79 15.41
N LYS A 9 8.58 9.81 14.08
CA LYS A 9 9.19 10.88 13.29
C LYS A 9 8.26 12.08 13.27
N THR A 10 8.73 13.22 13.76
CA THR A 10 7.99 14.49 13.67
C THR A 10 7.69 14.80 12.21
N THR A 11 6.41 15.00 11.89
CA THR A 11 5.94 15.44 10.56
C THR A 11 5.70 16.95 10.63
N TYR A 12 6.32 17.70 9.72
CA TYR A 12 6.17 19.16 9.66
C TYR A 12 5.15 19.56 8.60
N LEU A 13 4.33 20.58 8.88
CA LEU A 13 3.39 21.15 7.92
C LEU A 13 4.11 21.67 6.66
N SER A 14 5.33 22.18 6.80
CA SER A 14 6.17 22.67 5.69
C SER A 14 6.57 21.59 4.70
N ASP A 15 6.55 20.32 5.11
CA ASP A 15 6.97 19.18 4.27
C ASP A 15 5.79 18.56 3.52
N TYR A 16 4.58 19.13 3.64
CA TYR A 16 3.39 18.65 2.97
C TYR A 16 3.55 18.73 1.44
N GLN A 17 3.34 17.59 0.77
CA GLN A 17 3.29 17.51 -0.68
C GLN A 17 1.96 16.89 -1.12
N PRO A 18 1.37 17.35 -2.23
CA PRO A 18 0.24 16.67 -2.85
C PRO A 18 0.58 15.20 -3.13
N THR A 19 -0.40 14.32 -2.96
CA THR A 19 -0.24 12.90 -3.29
C THR A 19 -0.11 12.69 -4.80
N ASP A 20 0.76 11.76 -5.19
CA ASP A 20 0.92 11.30 -6.57
C ASP A 20 -0.25 10.45 -7.06
N TYR A 21 -1.07 9.94 -6.14
CA TYR A 21 -2.18 9.04 -6.44
C TYR A 21 -3.46 9.46 -5.71
N ARG A 22 -4.59 9.32 -6.42
CA ARG A 22 -5.94 9.41 -5.86
C ARG A 22 -6.56 8.03 -5.83
N VAL A 23 -7.25 7.71 -4.75
CA VAL A 23 -8.13 6.55 -4.68
C VAL A 23 -9.56 7.02 -4.92
N ASP A 24 -10.18 6.58 -6.00
CA ASP A 24 -11.55 6.98 -6.36
C ASP A 24 -12.59 6.11 -5.66
N SER A 25 -12.30 4.82 -5.49
CA SER A 25 -13.19 3.87 -4.83
C SER A 25 -12.40 2.75 -4.16
N ILE A 26 -12.97 2.19 -3.09
CA ILE A 26 -12.43 1.05 -2.37
C ILE A 26 -13.57 0.06 -2.11
N ASP A 27 -13.43 -1.16 -2.60
CA ASP A 27 -14.31 -2.28 -2.26
C ASP A 27 -13.60 -3.15 -1.23
N LEU A 28 -14.18 -3.25 -0.02
CA LEU A 28 -13.66 -4.08 1.06
C LEU A 28 -14.59 -5.26 1.32
N HIS A 29 -14.00 -6.45 1.43
CA HIS A 29 -14.70 -7.66 1.81
C HIS A 29 -13.99 -8.31 2.99
N PHE A 30 -14.76 -8.57 4.05
CA PHE A 30 -14.27 -9.13 5.31
C PHE A 30 -14.85 -10.53 5.51
N ASP A 31 -13.98 -11.53 5.45
CA ASP A 31 -14.28 -12.90 5.80
C ASP A 31 -13.88 -13.11 7.28
N LEU A 32 -14.86 -13.12 8.18
CA LEU A 32 -14.66 -13.26 9.62
C LEU A 32 -14.58 -14.74 10.03
N HIS A 33 -13.51 -15.12 10.71
CA HIS A 33 -13.36 -16.40 11.39
C HIS A 33 -13.08 -16.18 12.88
N GLU A 34 -13.26 -17.21 13.70
CA GLU A 34 -13.09 -17.13 15.16
C GLU A 34 -11.69 -16.63 15.60
N THR A 35 -10.65 -16.94 14.82
CA THR A 35 -9.25 -16.63 15.18
C THR A 35 -8.55 -15.67 14.23
N LYS A 36 -9.20 -15.28 13.12
CA LYS A 36 -8.60 -14.44 12.08
C LYS A 36 -9.67 -13.80 11.20
N THR A 37 -9.32 -12.67 10.60
CA THR A 37 -10.10 -12.03 9.55
C THR A 37 -9.30 -12.03 8.26
N ILE A 38 -9.91 -12.48 7.18
CA ILE A 38 -9.33 -12.34 5.84
C ILE A 38 -9.97 -11.11 5.19
N VAL A 39 -9.15 -10.16 4.81
CA VAL A 39 -9.60 -8.93 4.14
C VAL A 39 -9.19 -8.98 2.68
N LYS A 40 -10.15 -8.79 1.79
CA LYS A 40 -9.91 -8.54 0.35
C LYS A 40 -10.21 -7.08 0.09
N SER A 41 -9.27 -6.38 -0.52
CA SER A 41 -9.41 -4.97 -0.89
C SER A 41 -9.18 -4.81 -2.39
N LYS A 42 -10.10 -4.11 -3.06
CA LYS A 42 -9.97 -3.70 -4.46
C LYS A 42 -10.06 -2.19 -4.52
N LEU A 43 -8.98 -1.56 -4.98
CA LEU A 43 -8.87 -0.11 -5.06
C LEU A 43 -8.89 0.33 -6.53
N SER A 44 -9.68 1.35 -6.85
CA SER A 44 -9.58 2.11 -8.10
C SER A 44 -8.67 3.30 -7.86
N ILE A 45 -7.50 3.31 -8.49
CA ILE A 45 -6.45 4.31 -8.24
C ILE A 45 -6.11 5.04 -9.53
N GLN A 46 -6.00 6.37 -9.45
CA GLN A 46 -5.57 7.24 -10.54
C GLN A 46 -4.27 7.95 -10.16
N LYS A 47 -3.30 7.94 -11.07
CA LYS A 47 -2.11 8.80 -10.96
C LYS A 47 -2.52 10.25 -11.15
N LEU A 48 -2.08 11.12 -10.25
CA LEU A 48 -2.24 12.56 -10.32
C LEU A 48 -0.95 13.19 -10.88
N GLY A 49 -1.11 14.10 -11.84
CA GLY A 49 -0.01 14.88 -12.40
C GLY A 49 0.71 14.22 -13.59
N ASN A 50 1.41 15.07 -14.34
CA ASN A 50 2.10 14.72 -15.59
C ASN A 50 3.60 14.50 -15.39
N SER A 51 4.03 14.01 -14.21
CA SER A 51 5.44 13.74 -13.97
C SER A 51 5.99 12.79 -15.04
N PRO A 52 7.15 13.09 -15.66
CA PRO A 52 7.78 12.22 -16.66
C PRO A 52 8.18 10.87 -16.06
N HIS A 53 8.27 10.78 -14.73
CA HIS A 53 8.48 9.54 -14.01
C HIS A 53 7.17 9.06 -13.37
N THR A 54 6.97 7.74 -13.33
CA THR A 54 5.90 7.13 -12.55
C THR A 54 6.42 6.91 -11.13
N PRO A 55 5.90 7.65 -10.14
CA PRO A 55 6.31 7.45 -8.75
C PRO A 55 5.79 6.09 -8.27
N PRO A 56 6.48 5.42 -7.35
CA PRO A 56 6.02 4.14 -6.83
C PRO A 56 4.66 4.30 -6.11
N LEU A 57 3.76 3.34 -6.29
CA LEU A 57 2.54 3.28 -5.49
C LEU A 57 2.87 2.70 -4.12
N LYS A 58 2.87 3.55 -3.09
CA LYS A 58 3.07 3.14 -1.69
C LYS A 58 1.72 3.10 -0.96
N LEU A 59 1.37 1.92 -0.46
CA LEU A 59 0.19 1.68 0.37
C LEU A 59 0.65 1.43 1.81
N ASN A 60 0.16 2.24 2.74
CA ASN A 60 0.46 2.05 4.16
C ASN A 60 -0.40 0.92 4.74
N GLY A 61 0.19 0.06 5.55
CA GLY A 61 -0.49 -1.05 6.20
C GLY A 61 0.40 -1.72 7.24
N GLU A 62 -0.08 -1.80 8.47
CA GLU A 62 0.66 -2.28 9.64
C GLU A 62 0.07 -3.58 10.18
N GLU A 63 0.95 -4.48 10.65
CA GLU A 63 0.57 -5.78 11.26
C GLU A 63 -0.31 -6.66 10.34
N LEU A 64 -0.10 -6.56 9.01
CA LEU A 64 -0.84 -7.33 8.00
C LEU A 64 0.01 -8.47 7.42
N LEU A 65 -0.61 -9.64 7.26
CA LEU A 65 -0.05 -10.75 6.51
C LEU A 65 -0.55 -10.71 5.05
N LEU A 66 0.27 -10.18 4.14
CA LEU A 66 -0.08 -10.13 2.72
C LEU A 66 -0.21 -11.55 2.13
N LYS A 67 -1.41 -11.90 1.64
CA LYS A 67 -1.67 -13.18 0.96
C LYS A 67 -1.40 -13.12 -0.54
N SER A 68 -1.83 -12.06 -1.19
CA SER A 68 -1.68 -11.84 -2.62
C SER A 68 -1.91 -10.38 -2.96
N VAL A 69 -1.20 -9.86 -3.95
CA VAL A 69 -1.47 -8.56 -4.57
C VAL A 69 -1.56 -8.70 -6.09
N SER A 70 -2.53 -8.04 -6.70
CA SER A 70 -2.70 -7.99 -8.14
C SER A 70 -2.82 -6.54 -8.61
N LEU A 71 -2.24 -6.24 -9.77
CA LEU A 71 -2.36 -4.95 -10.45
C LEU A 71 -3.06 -5.17 -11.80
N ASN A 72 -4.16 -4.48 -12.05
CA ASN A 72 -4.94 -4.57 -13.29
C ASN A 72 -5.27 -6.03 -13.70
N GLY A 73 -5.61 -6.87 -12.73
CA GLY A 73 -5.93 -8.29 -12.93
C GLY A 73 -4.72 -9.23 -13.04
N LYS A 74 -3.50 -8.71 -13.06
CA LYS A 74 -2.26 -9.51 -13.07
C LYS A 74 -1.72 -9.68 -11.64
N GLN A 75 -1.62 -10.93 -11.19
CA GLN A 75 -0.97 -11.27 -9.94
C GLN A 75 0.52 -10.87 -9.99
N LEU A 76 0.99 -10.13 -8.98
CA LEU A 76 2.39 -9.74 -8.86
C LEU A 76 3.19 -10.82 -8.14
N SER A 77 4.43 -11.04 -8.58
CA SER A 77 5.42 -11.84 -7.85
C SER A 77 6.10 -11.00 -6.75
N SER A 78 6.77 -11.67 -5.81
CA SER A 78 7.51 -11.02 -4.73
C SER A 78 8.67 -10.13 -5.18
N THR A 79 9.08 -10.19 -6.44
CA THR A 79 10.12 -9.31 -7.01
C THR A 79 9.54 -8.03 -7.60
N GLN A 80 8.22 -7.94 -7.75
CA GLN A 80 7.52 -6.79 -8.35
C GLN A 80 6.96 -5.83 -7.30
N TYR A 81 7.12 -6.15 -6.02
CA TYR A 81 6.74 -5.28 -4.92
C TYR A 81 7.73 -5.41 -3.76
N ALA A 82 7.82 -4.36 -2.94
CA ALA A 82 8.54 -4.39 -1.67
C ALA A 82 7.51 -4.35 -0.53
N LEU A 83 7.63 -5.28 0.42
CA LEU A 83 6.78 -5.34 1.61
C LEU A 83 7.64 -5.03 2.84
N SER A 84 7.21 -4.08 3.67
CA SER A 84 7.74 -3.81 4.99
C SER A 84 6.67 -4.07 6.06
N ASP A 85 7.04 -3.92 7.33
CA ASP A 85 6.09 -4.06 8.45
C ASP A 85 4.97 -3.00 8.44
N GLU A 86 5.14 -1.92 7.66
CA GLU A 86 4.26 -0.74 7.65
C GLU A 86 3.75 -0.35 6.25
N SER A 87 4.24 -1.01 5.19
CA SER A 87 3.85 -0.63 3.83
C SER A 87 4.05 -1.71 2.77
N LEU A 88 3.26 -1.62 1.72
CA LEU A 88 3.43 -2.30 0.45
C LEU A 88 3.76 -1.26 -0.63
N THR A 89 4.88 -1.45 -1.33
CA THR A 89 5.33 -0.54 -2.40
C THR A 89 5.40 -1.28 -3.73
N ILE A 90 4.74 -0.74 -4.76
CA ILE A 90 4.77 -1.24 -6.14
C ILE A 90 5.50 -0.20 -7.00
N PRO A 91 6.74 -0.48 -7.47
CA PRO A 91 7.53 0.48 -8.24
C PRO A 91 6.96 0.79 -9.62
N ASP A 92 6.42 -0.23 -10.29
CA ASP A 92 5.96 -0.15 -11.69
C ASP A 92 4.44 -0.31 -11.74
N VAL A 93 3.70 0.81 -11.84
CA VAL A 93 2.23 0.87 -11.95
C VAL A 93 1.71 1.40 -13.27
#